data_AF-A0AAE3IKJ5-F1
#
_entry.id   AF-A0AAE3IKJ5-F1
#
_cell.length_a   1.000
_cell.length_b   1.000
_cell.length_c   1.000
_cell.angle_alpha   90.00
_cell.angle_beta   90.00
_cell.angle_gamma   90.00
#
_symmetry.space_group_name_H-M   'P 1'
#
loop_
_entity.id
_entity.type
_entity.pdbx_description
1 polymer ?
#
loop_
_entity_poly.entity_id
_entity_poly.type
_entity_poly.pdbx_seq_one_letter_code
_entity_poly.pdbx_strand_id
1 'polypeptide(L)'
;MKKVEKIKQAFRDMDTRLYQAEKDLEEVIQFRKRLKEISKNMKVLQDFYHSDVWMKGRDILYGNIQENEHFYSVREDPIWNTTQDFYIQKIKLLQQLAKEL
;
A
#
# COMPACT_ATOMS: atom_id res chain seq x y z
N MET A 1 -23.23 -45.64 -12.82
CA MET A 1 -23.55 -44.20 -12.80
C MET A 1 -22.91 -43.39 -11.65
N LYS A 2 -22.90 -43.86 -10.39
CA LYS A 2 -22.45 -43.05 -9.23
C LYS A 2 -20.97 -42.61 -9.22
N LYS A 3 -20.06 -43.30 -9.91
CA LYS A 3 -18.61 -43.01 -9.86
C LYS A 3 -18.22 -41.82 -10.76
N VAL A 4 -18.76 -41.77 -11.98
CA VAL A 4 -18.45 -40.71 -12.95
C VAL A 4 -18.96 -39.36 -12.46
N GLU A 5 -20.16 -39.29 -11.88
CA GLU A 5 -20.69 -38.02 -11.35
C GLU A 5 -19.92 -37.52 -10.13
N LYS A 6 -19.44 -38.40 -9.25
CA LYS A 6 -18.52 -38.00 -8.17
C LYS A 6 -17.22 -37.41 -8.69
N ILE A 7 -16.66 -38.01 -9.75
CA ILE A 7 -15.46 -37.49 -10.41
C ILE A 7 -15.75 -36.11 -10.99
N LYS A 8 -16.83 -35.93 -11.77
CA LYS A 8 -17.20 -34.63 -12.33
C LYS A 8 -17.37 -33.55 -11.25
N GLN A 9 -17.99 -33.88 -10.12
CA GLN A 9 -18.16 -32.92 -9.04
C GLN A 9 -16.80 -32.49 -8.45
N ALA A 10 -15.89 -33.44 -8.22
CA ALA A 10 -14.55 -33.11 -7.73
C ALA A 10 -13.80 -32.17 -8.69
N PHE A 11 -13.90 -32.40 -10.00
CA PHE A 11 -13.29 -31.51 -10.99
C PHE A 11 -13.92 -30.11 -10.96
N ARG A 12 -15.25 -29.98 -10.87
CA ARG A 12 -15.91 -28.66 -10.74
C ARG A 12 -15.49 -27.91 -9.48
N ASP A 13 -15.36 -28.62 -8.36
CA ASP A 13 -14.91 -28.03 -7.10
C ASP A 13 -13.46 -27.54 -7.21
N MET A 14 -12.60 -28.30 -7.91
CA MET A 14 -11.21 -27.89 -8.16
C MET A 14 -11.13 -26.74 -9.16
N ASP A 15 -11.91 -26.75 -10.24
CA ASP A 15 -11.94 -25.65 -11.23
C ASP A 15 -12.33 -24.33 -10.56
N THR A 16 -13.30 -24.38 -9.65
CA THR A 16 -13.73 -23.20 -8.87
C THR A 16 -12.59 -22.67 -8.00
N ARG A 17 -11.85 -23.56 -7.33
CA ARG A 17 -10.70 -23.20 -6.48
C ARG A 17 -9.54 -22.67 -7.31
N LEU A 18 -9.26 -23.29 -8.45
CA LEU A 18 -8.20 -22.89 -9.37
C LEU A 18 -8.47 -21.47 -9.87
N TYR A 19 -9.68 -21.22 -10.36
CA TYR A 19 -10.06 -19.90 -10.84
C TYR A 19 -9.91 -18.81 -9.77
N GLN A 20 -10.29 -19.11 -8.52
CA GLN A 20 -10.10 -18.16 -7.42
C GLN A 20 -8.62 -17.96 -7.09
N ALA A 21 -7.83 -19.03 -7.02
CA ALA A 21 -6.40 -18.95 -6.74
C ALA A 21 -5.64 -18.14 -7.79
N GLU A 22 -6.01 -18.23 -9.08
CA GLU A 22 -5.43 -17.42 -10.14
C GLU A 22 -5.71 -15.93 -9.95
N LYS A 23 -6.93 -15.57 -9.52
CA LYS A 23 -7.28 -14.18 -9.19
C LYS A 23 -6.49 -13.67 -8.00
N ASP A 24 -6.45 -14.45 -6.92
CA ASP A 24 -5.74 -14.08 -5.71
C ASP A 24 -4.23 -13.86 -6.00
N LEU A 25 -3.65 -14.70 -6.87
CA LEU A 25 -2.26 -14.56 -7.30
C LEU A 25 -2.03 -13.26 -8.08
N GLU A 26 -2.92 -12.90 -9.00
CA GLU A 26 -2.84 -11.62 -9.72
C GLU A 26 -2.91 -10.43 -8.76
N GLU A 27 -3.81 -10.47 -7.76
CA GLU A 27 -3.89 -9.44 -6.73
C GLU A 27 -2.59 -9.30 -5.92
N VAL A 28 -1.96 -10.42 -5.54
CA VAL A 28 -0.66 -10.43 -4.86
C VAL A 28 0.44 -9.82 -5.75
N ILE A 29 0.44 -10.15 -7.05
CA ILE A 29 1.41 -9.58 -8.01
C ILE A 29 1.25 -8.06 -8.11
N GLN A 30 0.01 -7.57 -8.23
CA GLN A 30 -0.27 -6.14 -8.32
C GLN A 30 0.03 -5.42 -7.00
N PHE A 31 -0.32 -6.01 -5.87
CA PHE A 31 0.04 -5.50 -4.55
C PHE A 31 1.56 -5.34 -4.40
N ARG A 32 2.35 -6.34 -4.82
CA ARG A 32 3.82 -6.26 -4.78
C ARG A 32 4.38 -5.09 -5.59
N LYS A 33 3.79 -4.79 -6.75
CA LYS A 33 4.18 -3.63 -7.58
C LYS A 33 3.88 -2.33 -6.85
N ARG A 34 2.63 -2.16 -6.38
CA ARG A 34 2.19 -0.99 -5.62
C ARG A 34 3.00 -0.77 -4.33
N LEU A 35 3.36 -1.85 -3.62
CA LEU A 35 4.18 -1.78 -2.41
C LEU A 35 5.58 -1.19 -2.68
N LYS A 36 6.17 -1.48 -3.84
CA LYS A 36 7.44 -0.86 -4.26
C LYS A 36 7.27 0.62 -4.55
N GLU A 37 6.19 1.00 -5.22
CA GLU A 37 5.89 2.40 -5.58
C GLU A 37 5.63 3.26 -4.34
N ILE A 38 4.74 2.81 -3.44
CA ILE A 38 4.49 3.54 -2.19
C ILE A 38 5.76 3.65 -1.34
N SER A 39 6.62 2.62 -1.32
CA SER A 39 7.90 2.72 -0.61
C SER A 39 8.81 3.82 -1.15
N LYS A 40 8.84 4.01 -2.48
CA LYS A 40 9.60 5.12 -3.10
C LYS A 40 8.98 6.47 -2.74
N ASN A 41 7.65 6.58 -2.84
CA ASN A 41 6.94 7.82 -2.52
C ASN A 41 7.14 8.23 -1.06
N MET A 42 7.06 7.28 -0.12
CA MET A 42 7.28 7.56 1.31
C MET A 42 8.69 8.05 1.57
N LYS A 43 9.69 7.49 0.88
CA LYS A 43 11.07 8.00 0.97
C LYS A 43 11.17 9.44 0.48
N VAL A 44 10.61 9.75 -0.69
CA VAL A 44 10.62 11.12 -1.24
C VAL A 44 9.93 12.10 -0.28
N LEU A 45 8.79 11.72 0.29
CA LEU A 45 8.07 12.54 1.27
C LEU A 45 8.89 12.77 2.54
N GLN A 46 9.52 11.71 3.08
CA GLN A 46 10.36 11.81 4.26
C GLN A 46 11.61 12.67 4.02
N ASP A 47 12.26 12.50 2.87
CA ASP A 47 13.41 13.30 2.45
C ASP A 47 13.02 14.78 2.29
N PHE A 48 11.85 15.05 1.68
CA PHE A 48 11.31 16.40 1.56
C PHE A 48 11.00 17.02 2.93
N TYR A 49 10.33 16.29 3.83
CA TYR A 49 9.98 16.77 5.17
C TYR A 49 11.21 17.16 6.01
N HIS A 50 12.32 16.42 5.85
CA HIS A 50 13.59 16.75 6.51
C HIS A 50 14.48 17.72 5.71
N SER A 51 14.00 18.25 4.59
CA SER A 51 14.78 19.18 3.77
C SER A 51 14.64 20.62 4.26
N ASP A 52 15.68 21.41 4.02
CA ASP A 52 15.65 22.87 4.18
C ASP A 52 14.51 23.53 3.41
N VAL A 53 14.12 22.96 2.25
CA VAL A 53 13.03 23.47 1.42
C VAL A 53 11.71 23.42 2.19
N TRP A 54 11.42 22.31 2.85
CA TRP A 54 10.22 22.20 3.65
C TRP A 54 10.32 23.04 4.93
N MET A 55 11.42 22.91 5.68
CA MET A 55 11.59 23.61 6.96
C MET A 55 11.50 25.12 6.83
N LYS A 56 12.17 25.71 5.84
CA LYS A 56 12.15 27.17 5.61
C LYS A 56 10.94 27.60 4.78
N GLY A 57 10.58 26.79 3.78
CA GLY A 57 9.50 27.11 2.86
C GLY A 57 8.13 27.09 3.52
N ARG A 58 7.90 26.25 4.54
CA ARG A 58 6.61 26.19 5.24
C ARG A 58 6.29 27.49 5.98
N ASP A 59 7.27 28.09 6.66
CA ASP A 59 7.06 29.31 7.44
C ASP A 59 6.77 30.49 6.51
N ILE A 60 7.50 30.53 5.38
CA ILE A 60 7.24 31.48 4.29
C ILE A 60 5.83 31.28 3.74
N LEU A 61 5.43 30.04 3.42
CA LEU A 61 4.12 29.75 2.85
C LEU A 61 2.97 30.01 3.84
N TYR A 62 3.14 29.74 5.13
CA TYR A 62 2.11 30.03 6.15
C TYR A 62 1.69 31.49 6.18
N GLY A 63 2.63 32.41 5.90
CA GLY A 63 2.34 33.85 5.83
C GLY A 63 1.93 34.38 4.45
N ASN A 64 2.04 33.56 3.38
CA ASN A 64 1.91 34.03 1.99
C ASN A 64 0.97 33.19 1.11
N ILE A 65 0.34 32.14 1.65
CA ILE A 65 -0.64 31.32 0.94
C ILE A 65 -1.85 32.17 0.54
N GLN A 66 -2.22 32.13 -0.74
CA GLN A 66 -3.45 32.73 -1.22
C GLN A 66 -4.66 31.90 -0.79
N GLU A 67 -5.84 32.53 -0.72
CA GLU A 67 -7.06 31.90 -0.21
C GLU A 67 -7.50 30.66 -1.03
N ASN A 68 -7.09 30.58 -2.30
CA ASN A 68 -7.35 29.46 -3.21
C ASN A 68 -6.22 28.41 -3.26
N GLU A 69 -5.12 28.61 -2.53
CA GLU A 69 -3.98 27.70 -2.51
C GLU A 69 -4.02 26.79 -1.28
N HIS A 70 -3.93 25.49 -1.51
CA HIS A 70 -3.97 24.51 -0.43
C HIS A 70 -2.86 23.48 -0.58
N PHE A 71 -1.80 23.66 0.20
CA PHE A 71 -0.67 22.73 0.28
C PHE A 71 -0.77 21.89 1.54
N TYR A 72 -1.35 20.70 1.44
CA TYR A 72 -1.50 19.81 2.60
C TYR A 72 -0.13 19.41 3.19
N SER A 73 0.90 19.32 2.35
CA SER A 73 2.27 19.01 2.72
C SER A 73 2.94 20.08 3.60
N VAL A 74 2.42 21.30 3.69
CA VAL A 74 2.99 22.36 4.54
C VAL A 74 2.77 22.08 6.03
N ARG A 75 1.73 21.30 6.38
CA ARG A 75 1.41 20.91 7.76
C ARG A 75 2.44 19.90 8.29
N GLU A 76 2.66 19.88 9.61
CA GLU A 76 3.65 18.97 10.25
C GLU A 76 3.21 17.52 10.14
N ASP A 77 1.97 17.29 10.55
CA ASP A 77 1.44 15.96 10.81
C ASP A 77 1.28 15.08 9.58
N PRO A 78 0.84 15.57 8.40
CA PRO A 78 0.47 14.66 7.32
C PRO A 78 1.60 13.77 6.81
N ILE A 79 2.77 14.35 6.54
CA ILE A 79 3.91 13.57 6.03
C ILE A 79 4.44 12.67 7.14
N TRP A 80 4.57 13.20 8.36
CA TRP A 80 5.00 12.43 9.52
C TRP A 80 4.09 11.23 9.78
N ASN A 81 2.80 11.45 10.00
CA ASN A 81 1.84 10.39 10.31
C ASN A 81 1.76 9.35 9.20
N THR A 82 1.71 9.77 7.94
CA THR A 82 1.61 8.83 6.81
C THR A 82 2.86 7.96 6.70
N THR A 83 4.05 8.51 6.92
CA THR A 83 5.30 7.73 6.87
C THR A 83 5.43 6.77 8.05
N GLN A 84 5.01 7.17 9.25
CA GLN A 84 4.95 6.29 10.43
C GLN A 84 3.93 5.16 10.25
N ASP A 85 2.72 5.48 9.78
CA ASP A 85 1.68 4.48 9.52
C ASP A 85 2.15 3.46 8.49
N PHE A 86 2.80 3.91 7.41
CA PHE A 86 3.35 3.01 6.42
C PHE A 86 4.41 2.06 7.01
N TYR A 87 5.28 2.55 7.89
CA TYR A 87 6.25 1.71 8.59
C TYR A 87 5.58 0.64 9.46
N ILE A 88 4.54 1.01 10.21
CA ILE A 88 3.74 0.08 11.02
C ILE A 88 3.10 -0.99 10.14
N GLN A 89 2.49 -0.61 9.01
CA GLN A 89 1.86 -1.56 8.10
C GLN A 89 2.86 -2.53 7.48
N LYS A 90 4.10 -2.08 7.19
CA LYS A 90 5.17 -2.99 6.73
C LYS A 90 5.50 -4.05 7.77
N ILE A 91 5.58 -3.69 9.05
CA ILE A 91 5.81 -4.65 10.13
C ILE A 91 4.67 -5.67 10.20
N LYS A 92 3.42 -5.20 10.18
CA LYS A 92 2.24 -6.08 10.20
C LYS A 92 2.23 -7.06 9.02
N LEU A 93 2.58 -6.58 7.83
CA LEU A 93 2.70 -7.42 6.64
C LEU A 93 3.79 -8.49 6.82
N LEU A 94 4.97 -8.12 7.32
CA LEU A 94 6.05 -9.08 7.58
C LEU A 94 5.64 -10.14 8.62
N GLN A 95 4.95 -9.72 9.68
CA GLN A 95 4.41 -10.65 10.69
C GLN A 95 3.38 -11.60 10.11
N GLN A 96 2.50 -11.11 9.21
CA GLN A 96 1.54 -11.96 8.53
C GLN A 96 2.24 -12.97 7.62
N LEU A 97 3.20 -12.52 6.80
CA LEU A 97 3.97 -13.42 5.93
C LEU A 97 4.71 -14.48 6.73
N ALA A 98 5.32 -14.14 7.85
CA ALA A 98 6.03 -15.11 8.70
C ALA A 98 5.11 -16.11 9.41
N LYS A 99 3.81 -15.85 9.51
CA LYS A 99 2.82 -16.79 10.07
C LYS A 99 2.28 -17.75 9.04
N GLU A 100 2.16 -17.31 7.79
CA GLU A 100 1.54 -18.07 6.70
C GLU A 100 2.55 -18.82 5.83
N LEU A 101 3.85 -18.53 5.96
CA LEU A 101 4.97 -19.24 5.30
C LEU A 101 5.65 -20.22 6.27
#